data_AF-A0A2G2ZRP2-F1
#
_entry.id   AF-A0A2G2ZRP2-F1
#
_cell.length_a   1.000
_cell.length_b   1.000
_cell.length_c   1.000
_cell.angle_alpha   90.00
_cell.angle_beta   90.00
_cell.angle_gamma   90.00
#
_symmetry.space_group_name_H-M   'P 1'
#
loop_
_entity.id
_entity.type
_entity.pdbx_description
1 polymer ?
#
loop_
_entity_poly.entity_id
_entity_poly.type
_entity_poly.pdbx_seq_one_letter_code
_entity_poly.pdbx_strand_id
1 'polypeptide(L)'
;MVIEPSNCTFNMFMQHIKDIISYNGGDQGFLNEIFVWWHRLPRRVNFFKNFENSNEVSAKNQLFEADPPQLYAIHYMGLKPWVCYRDYDCNWDVGYLRVYASDVAHRTWWKIHDAMDENLQKFCGLTRQRKIELFYSRKEAEEMGFKDEHWKINVTDPRKFT
;
A
#
# COMPACT_ATOMS: atom_id res chain seq x y z
N MET A 1 -13.62 2.49 7.41
CA MET A 1 -14.70 3.40 7.83
C MET A 1 -16.01 2.76 7.45
N VAL A 2 -17.08 2.96 8.23
CA VAL A 2 -18.44 2.52 7.89
C VAL A 2 -19.32 3.76 8.01
N ILE A 3 -20.04 4.09 6.95
CA ILE A 3 -20.93 5.25 6.88
C ILE A 3 -22.23 4.86 6.19
N GLU A 4 -23.31 5.52 6.59
CA GLU A 4 -24.60 5.43 5.91
C GLU A 4 -24.60 6.36 4.68
N PRO A 5 -24.88 5.85 3.46
CA PRO A 5 -25.03 6.69 2.28
C PRO A 5 -26.19 7.68 2.45
N SER A 6 -25.93 8.97 2.23
CA SER A 6 -26.94 10.02 2.35
C SER A 6 -26.64 11.19 1.41
N ASN A 7 -27.61 11.56 0.57
CA ASN A 7 -27.49 12.74 -0.29
C ASN A 7 -27.31 14.01 0.54
N CYS A 8 -27.96 14.12 1.70
CA CYS A 8 -27.80 15.26 2.59
C CYS A 8 -26.36 15.37 3.09
N THR A 9 -25.76 14.26 3.55
CA THR A 9 -24.37 14.23 4.01
C THR A 9 -23.40 14.55 2.88
N PHE A 10 -23.60 13.97 1.70
CA PHE A 10 -22.78 14.28 0.52
C PHE A 10 -22.85 15.76 0.14
N ASN A 11 -24.05 16.33 0.05
CA ASN A 11 -24.23 17.74 -0.29
C ASN A 11 -23.59 18.67 0.76
N MET A 12 -23.69 18.32 2.04
CA MET A 12 -23.03 19.05 3.12
C MET A 12 -21.50 19.04 2.94
N PHE A 13 -20.89 17.90 2.60
CA PHE A 13 -19.46 17.82 2.32
C PHE A 13 -19.06 18.70 1.13
N MET A 14 -19.81 18.63 0.03
CA MET A 14 -19.52 19.40 -1.17
C MET A 14 -19.66 20.91 -0.97
N GLN A 15 -20.64 21.34 -0.16
CA GLN A 15 -20.85 22.76 0.16
C GLN A 15 -19.70 23.32 1.02
N HIS A 16 -19.13 22.51 1.90
CA HIS A 16 -18.12 22.95 2.88
C HIS A 16 -16.69 22.52 2.55
N ILE A 17 -16.43 21.96 1.36
CA ILE A 17 -15.09 21.48 0.97
C ILE A 17 -14.01 22.58 1.01
N LYS A 18 -14.40 23.86 0.91
CA LYS A 18 -13.50 25.02 1.01
C LYS A 18 -13.41 25.60 2.42
N ASP A 19 -14.41 25.37 3.26
CA ASP A 19 -14.50 25.92 4.61
C ASP A 19 -13.85 25.00 5.64
N ILE A 20 -14.04 23.68 5.47
CA ILE A 20 -13.47 22.66 6.33
C ILE A 20 -12.15 22.21 5.72
N ILE A 21 -11.05 22.71 6.29
CA ILE A 21 -9.70 22.50 5.76
C ILE A 21 -9.16 21.16 6.27
N SER A 22 -8.84 20.26 5.35
CA SER A 22 -8.12 19.02 5.69
C SER A 22 -6.73 19.34 6.23
N TYR A 23 -6.46 18.97 7.49
CA TYR A 23 -5.15 19.19 8.11
C TYR A 23 -3.99 18.43 7.44
N ASN A 24 -4.28 17.42 6.60
CA ASN A 24 -3.28 16.66 5.85
C ASN A 24 -3.46 16.77 4.33
N GLY A 25 -4.36 17.62 3.87
CA GLY A 25 -4.68 17.81 2.45
C GLY A 25 -5.42 16.64 1.77
N GLY A 26 -5.73 15.57 2.50
CA GLY A 26 -6.42 14.38 1.99
C GLY A 26 -7.82 14.18 2.59
N ASP A 27 -8.50 13.14 2.14
CA ASP A 27 -9.82 12.75 2.64
C ASP A 27 -9.79 12.35 4.13
N GLN A 28 -8.74 11.67 4.58
CA GLN A 28 -8.60 11.29 5.99
C GLN A 28 -8.65 12.52 6.91
N GLY A 29 -7.93 13.59 6.57
CA GLY A 29 -7.93 14.81 7.37
C GLY A 29 -9.27 15.51 7.31
N PHE A 30 -9.83 15.66 6.11
CA PHE A 30 -11.15 16.26 5.89
C PHE A 30 -12.25 15.56 6.69
N LEU A 31 -12.32 14.24 6.61
CA LEU A 31 -13.33 13.44 7.29
C LEU A 31 -13.17 13.47 8.81
N ASN A 32 -11.94 13.60 9.34
CA ASN A 32 -11.70 13.75 10.78
C ASN A 32 -12.11 15.12 11.32
N GLU A 33 -12.09 16.17 10.49
CA GLU A 33 -12.63 17.49 10.86
C GLU A 33 -14.17 17.51 10.89
N ILE A 34 -14.80 16.72 10.01
CA ILE A 34 -16.27 16.62 9.95
C ILE A 34 -16.81 15.68 11.03
N PHE A 35 -16.28 14.46 11.07
CA PHE A 35 -16.68 13.46 12.04
C PHE A 35 -15.76 13.58 13.24
N VAL A 36 -16.07 14.48 14.17
CA VAL A 36 -15.27 14.66 15.41
C VAL A 36 -15.58 13.61 16.49
N TRP A 37 -16.61 12.79 16.28
CA TRP A 37 -16.98 11.68 17.16
C TRP A 37 -17.32 10.43 16.34
N TRP A 38 -16.76 9.29 16.72
CA TRP A 38 -16.95 8.01 16.01
C TRP A 38 -16.67 6.80 16.89
N HIS A 39 -17.21 5.64 16.47
CA HIS A 39 -16.88 4.36 17.08
C HIS A 39 -15.57 3.79 16.54
N ARG A 40 -14.77 3.19 17.43
CA ARG A 40 -13.49 2.56 17.05
C ARG A 40 -13.73 1.15 16.51
N LEU A 41 -13.26 0.90 15.30
CA LEU A 41 -13.18 -0.46 14.75
C LEU A 41 -11.90 -1.16 15.23
N PRO A 42 -11.89 -2.50 15.36
CA PRO A 42 -10.68 -3.25 15.65
C PRO A 42 -9.60 -3.03 14.59
N ARG A 43 -8.33 -2.87 14.98
CA ARG A 43 -7.22 -2.65 14.03
C ARG A 43 -7.12 -3.72 12.94
N ARG A 44 -7.57 -4.95 13.22
CA ARG A 44 -7.57 -6.08 12.28
C ARG A 44 -8.43 -5.87 11.04
N VAL A 45 -9.40 -4.95 11.05
CA VAL A 45 -10.23 -4.64 9.86
C VAL A 45 -9.67 -3.52 8.99
N ASN A 46 -8.55 -2.91 9.38
CA ASN A 46 -7.82 -1.91 8.59
C ASN A 46 -6.35 -1.89 9.06
N PHE A 47 -5.64 -3.01 8.88
CA PHE A 47 -4.31 -3.16 9.45
C PHE A 47 -3.27 -2.43 8.59
N PHE A 48 -2.78 -1.31 9.11
CA PHE A 48 -1.83 -0.44 8.41
C PHE A 48 -0.45 -1.09 8.23
N LYS A 49 0.00 -1.21 6.97
CA LYS A 49 1.32 -1.72 6.59
C LYS A 49 2.39 -0.66 6.85
N ASN A 50 2.85 -0.55 8.10
CA ASN A 50 3.99 0.27 8.49
C ASN A 50 4.95 -0.47 9.43
N PHE A 51 6.23 -0.11 9.37
CA PHE A 51 7.36 -0.74 10.07
C PHE A 51 8.32 0.27 10.67
N GLU A 52 7.82 1.47 10.98
CA GLU A 52 8.59 2.53 11.65
C GLU A 52 9.20 2.05 12.98
N ASN A 53 8.48 1.21 13.72
CA ASN A 53 9.00 0.50 14.88
C ASN A 53 9.60 -0.85 14.47
N SER A 54 10.93 -0.93 14.41
CA SER A 54 11.66 -2.15 14.00
C SER A 54 11.41 -3.36 14.92
N ASN A 55 11.04 -3.14 16.19
CA ASN A 55 10.76 -4.22 17.14
C ASN A 55 9.48 -5.00 16.81
N GLU A 56 8.60 -4.45 15.95
CA GLU A 56 7.33 -5.08 15.58
C GLU A 56 7.41 -5.86 14.25
N VAL A 57 8.53 -5.81 13.54
CA VAL A 57 8.64 -6.36 12.16
C VAL A 57 8.25 -7.84 12.12
N SER A 58 8.82 -8.65 13.01
CA SER A 58 8.53 -10.09 13.07
C SER A 58 7.06 -10.37 13.37
N ALA A 59 6.49 -9.73 14.40
CA ALA A 59 5.09 -9.91 14.78
C ALA A 59 4.12 -9.47 13.68
N LYS A 60 4.42 -8.37 12.98
CA LYS A 60 3.60 -7.89 11.85
C LYS A 60 3.68 -8.84 10.66
N ASN A 61 4.87 -9.31 10.31
CA ASN A 61 5.03 -10.26 9.20
C ASN A 61 4.28 -11.56 9.48
N GLN A 62 4.33 -12.09 10.72
CA GLN A 62 3.51 -13.24 11.12
C GLN A 62 2.01 -13.01 10.91
N LEU A 63 1.50 -11.80 11.19
CA LEU A 63 0.10 -11.47 10.94
C LEU A 63 -0.25 -11.39 9.45
N PHE A 64 0.68 -10.93 8.59
CA PHE A 64 0.47 -10.80 7.15
C PHE A 64 0.47 -12.13 6.40
N GLU A 65 1.18 -13.14 6.91
CA GLU A 65 1.24 -14.48 6.31
C GLU A 65 0.44 -15.55 7.06
N ALA A 66 -0.24 -15.17 8.14
CA ALA A 66 -1.01 -16.11 8.96
C ALA A 66 -2.03 -16.90 8.12
N ASP A 67 -2.02 -18.22 8.33
CA ASP A 67 -3.00 -19.15 7.80
C ASP A 67 -3.46 -20.09 8.94
N PRO A 68 -4.73 -20.03 9.40
CA PRO A 68 -5.81 -19.20 8.88
C PRO A 68 -5.57 -17.69 9.09
N PRO A 69 -6.16 -16.81 8.23
CA PRO A 69 -5.97 -15.37 8.34
C PRO A 69 -6.36 -14.81 9.72
N GLN A 70 -5.44 -14.07 10.34
CA GLN A 70 -5.71 -13.33 11.59
C GLN A 70 -6.10 -11.87 11.36
N LEU A 71 -5.80 -11.33 10.18
CA LEU A 71 -6.20 -10.00 9.73
C LEU A 71 -7.39 -10.12 8.77
N TYR A 72 -8.34 -9.20 8.89
CA TYR A 72 -9.48 -9.11 7.96
C TYR A 72 -9.18 -8.20 6.77
N ALA A 73 -8.30 -7.20 6.94
CA ALA A 73 -7.85 -6.34 5.85
C ALA A 73 -6.44 -5.79 6.11
N ILE A 74 -5.67 -5.64 5.03
CA ILE A 74 -4.34 -5.00 5.02
C ILE A 74 -4.44 -3.69 4.26
N HIS A 75 -3.99 -2.60 4.87
CA HIS A 75 -3.91 -1.29 4.25
C HIS A 75 -2.48 -1.03 3.76
N TYR A 76 -2.29 -1.14 2.45
CA TYR A 76 -1.01 -0.93 1.77
C TYR A 76 -0.70 0.56 1.61
N MET A 77 0.21 1.07 2.44
CA MET A 77 0.80 2.40 2.32
C MET A 77 2.08 2.37 1.47
N GLY A 78 2.45 3.53 0.91
CA GLY A 78 3.57 3.67 -0.02
C GLY A 78 3.17 3.31 -1.46
N LEU A 79 4.14 2.83 -2.24
CA LEU A 79 3.90 2.29 -3.57
C LEU A 79 3.01 1.05 -3.46
N LYS A 80 2.00 0.98 -4.35
CA LYS A 80 1.03 -0.12 -4.37
C LYS A 80 1.65 -1.40 -4.94
N PRO A 81 1.26 -2.60 -4.49
CA PRO A 81 1.88 -3.84 -4.94
C PRO A 81 1.90 -4.04 -6.46
N TRP A 82 0.83 -3.65 -7.16
CA TRP A 82 0.74 -3.77 -8.62
C TRP A 82 1.67 -2.84 -9.40
N VAL A 83 2.20 -1.77 -8.79
CA VAL A 83 3.18 -0.88 -9.44
C VAL A 83 4.64 -1.29 -9.19
N CYS A 84 4.85 -2.34 -8.41
CA CYS A 84 6.13 -3.02 -8.23
C CYS A 84 6.17 -4.29 -9.08
N TYR A 85 7.37 -4.82 -9.34
CA TYR A 85 7.48 -6.20 -9.83
C TYR A 85 6.99 -7.19 -8.78
N ARG A 86 6.57 -8.37 -9.21
CA ARG A 86 6.07 -9.44 -8.33
C ARG A 86 7.11 -9.96 -7.36
N ASP A 87 8.38 -9.88 -7.72
CA ASP A 87 9.48 -10.55 -7.04
C ASP A 87 9.75 -10.01 -5.62
N TYR A 88 9.50 -8.72 -5.36
CA TYR A 88 9.68 -8.08 -4.04
C TYR A 88 8.95 -6.74 -3.96
N ASP A 89 8.80 -6.21 -2.74
CA ASP A 89 8.19 -4.89 -2.51
C ASP A 89 9.15 -3.77 -2.94
N CYS A 90 8.87 -3.10 -4.07
CA CYS A 90 9.72 -2.02 -4.56
C CYS A 90 9.77 -0.76 -3.68
N ASN A 91 8.98 -0.69 -2.59
CA ASN A 91 9.22 0.31 -1.53
C ASN A 91 10.62 0.16 -0.89
N TRP A 92 11.25 -1.02 -0.95
CA TRP A 92 12.63 -1.23 -0.48
C TRP A 92 13.66 -0.37 -1.23
N ASP A 93 13.41 -0.08 -2.51
CA ASP A 93 14.32 0.68 -3.37
C ASP A 93 14.22 2.20 -3.16
N VAL A 94 13.24 2.70 -2.38
CA VAL A 94 13.00 4.13 -2.20
C VAL A 94 13.16 4.51 -0.73
N GLY A 95 14.22 5.27 -0.41
CA GLY A 95 14.66 5.53 0.97
C GLY A 95 13.55 5.88 1.96
N TYR A 96 12.72 6.88 1.65
CA TYR A 96 11.64 7.35 2.54
C TYR A 96 10.42 6.41 2.60
N LEU A 97 10.29 5.45 1.68
CA LEU A 97 9.19 4.48 1.64
C LEU A 97 9.52 3.16 2.31
N ARG A 98 10.77 2.95 2.73
CA ARG A 98 11.22 1.71 3.39
C ARG A 98 10.46 1.41 4.67
N VAL A 99 9.95 2.44 5.36
CA VAL A 99 9.07 2.27 6.53
C VAL A 99 7.74 1.57 6.19
N TYR A 100 7.39 1.44 4.91
CA TYR A 100 6.21 0.73 4.44
C TYR A 100 6.55 -0.58 3.73
N ALA A 101 7.83 -0.90 3.53
CA ALA A 101 8.24 -2.06 2.73
C ALA A 101 8.03 -3.39 3.47
N SER A 102 7.43 -4.38 2.80
CA SER A 102 7.33 -5.76 3.29
C SER A 102 7.05 -6.74 2.17
N ASP A 103 8.02 -7.62 1.91
CA ASP A 103 7.87 -8.71 0.94
C ASP A 103 6.80 -9.71 1.37
N VAL A 104 6.59 -9.88 2.68
CA VAL A 104 5.56 -10.77 3.21
C VAL A 104 4.17 -10.25 2.82
N ALA A 105 3.89 -8.98 3.10
CA ALA A 105 2.63 -8.36 2.68
C ALA A 105 2.51 -8.31 1.15
N HIS A 106 3.59 -8.01 0.43
CA HIS A 106 3.61 -7.99 -1.04
C HIS A 106 3.22 -9.34 -1.64
N ARG A 107 3.82 -10.44 -1.16
CA ARG A 107 3.44 -11.80 -1.57
C ARG A 107 1.98 -12.11 -1.25
N THR A 108 1.48 -11.69 -0.08
CA THR A 108 0.06 -11.86 0.27
C THR A 108 -0.86 -11.15 -0.71
N TRP A 109 -0.51 -9.94 -1.18
CA TRP A 109 -1.27 -9.28 -2.24
C TRP A 109 -1.27 -10.06 -3.55
N TRP A 110 -0.11 -10.58 -3.96
CA TRP A 110 0.00 -11.36 -5.21
C TRP A 110 -0.78 -12.68 -5.18
N LYS A 111 -0.92 -13.34 -4.01
CA LYS A 111 -1.83 -14.49 -3.86
C LYS A 111 -3.28 -14.13 -4.20
N ILE A 112 -3.74 -12.93 -3.80
CA ILE A 112 -5.08 -12.45 -4.14
C ILE A 112 -5.17 -12.13 -5.62
N HIS A 113 -4.17 -11.44 -6.17
CA HIS A 113 -4.12 -11.13 -7.59
C HIS A 113 -4.23 -12.37 -8.47
N ASP A 114 -3.48 -13.42 -8.14
CA ASP A 114 -3.47 -14.68 -8.90
C ASP A 114 -4.80 -15.43 -8.83
N ALA A 115 -5.58 -15.21 -7.78
CA ALA A 115 -6.93 -15.75 -7.63
C ALA A 115 -8.01 -14.91 -8.33
N MET A 116 -7.67 -13.71 -8.83
CA MET A 116 -8.62 -12.88 -9.59
C MET A 116 -8.83 -13.42 -11.01
N ASP A 117 -9.98 -13.09 -11.61
CA ASP A 117 -10.22 -13.34 -13.03
C ASP A 117 -9.14 -12.72 -13.91
N GLU A 118 -8.70 -13.42 -14.95
CA GLU A 118 -7.62 -12.99 -15.84
C GLU A 118 -7.90 -11.61 -16.48
N ASN A 119 -9.16 -11.27 -16.72
CA ASN A 119 -9.50 -9.95 -17.28
C ASN A 119 -9.25 -8.82 -16.29
N LEU A 120 -9.38 -9.09 -14.99
CA LEU A 120 -9.06 -8.12 -13.93
C LEU A 120 -7.55 -7.98 -13.74
N GLN A 121 -6.80 -9.09 -13.87
CA GLN A 121 -5.35 -9.08 -13.76
C GLN A 121 -4.69 -8.15 -14.79
N LYS A 122 -5.26 -8.03 -16.00
CA LYS A 122 -4.77 -7.16 -17.08
C LYS A 122 -4.71 -5.68 -16.69
N PHE A 123 -5.56 -5.22 -15.77
CA PHE A 123 -5.53 -3.84 -15.28
C PHE A 123 -4.33 -3.55 -14.34
N CYS A 124 -3.63 -4.59 -13.88
CA CYS A 124 -2.41 -4.48 -13.07
C CYS A 124 -1.11 -4.47 -13.92
N GLY A 125 -1.22 -4.22 -15.23
CA GLY A 125 -0.07 -4.08 -16.11
C GLY A 125 0.83 -2.87 -15.78
N LEU A 126 2.12 -2.97 -16.14
CA LEU A 126 3.08 -1.88 -15.95
C LEU A 126 3.22 -1.06 -17.23
N THR A 127 3.07 0.26 -17.13
CA THR A 127 3.36 1.17 -18.24
C THR A 127 4.86 1.20 -18.54
N ARG A 128 5.23 1.58 -19.77
CA ARG A 128 6.65 1.79 -20.14
C ARG A 128 7.35 2.78 -19.19
N GLN A 129 6.66 3.86 -18.86
CA GLN A 129 7.15 4.86 -17.92
C GLN A 129 7.43 4.25 -16.54
N ARG A 130 6.51 3.43 -16.02
CA ARG A 130 6.69 2.80 -14.71
C ARG A 130 7.87 1.82 -14.68
N LYS A 131 8.12 1.08 -15.77
CA LYS A 131 9.29 0.19 -15.86
C LYS A 131 10.61 0.97 -15.80
N ILE A 132 10.65 2.14 -16.44
CA ILE A 132 11.81 3.05 -16.39
C ILE A 132 12.02 3.55 -14.97
N GLU A 133 10.96 3.98 -14.28
CA GLU A 133 11.03 4.40 -12.87
C GLU A 133 11.56 3.28 -11.96
N LEU A 134 11.07 2.05 -12.12
CA LEU A 134 11.55 0.89 -11.35
C LEU A 134 13.04 0.63 -11.60
N PHE A 135 13.51 0.77 -12.84
CA PHE A 135 14.93 0.65 -13.16
C PHE A 135 15.77 1.72 -12.44
N TYR A 136 15.33 2.99 -12.48
CA TYR A 136 16.05 4.07 -11.83
C TYR A 136 16.04 3.96 -10.31
N SER A 137 14.91 3.59 -9.69
CA SER A 137 14.84 3.38 -8.22
C SER A 137 15.82 2.30 -7.77
N ARG A 138 15.93 1.19 -8.51
CA ARG A 138 16.92 0.14 -8.21
C ARG A 138 18.36 0.65 -8.34
N LYS A 139 18.65 1.44 -9.37
CA LYS A 139 19.99 2.03 -9.58
C LYS A 139 20.35 3.01 -8.46
N GLU A 140 19.38 3.82 -8.02
CA GLU A 140 19.56 4.75 -6.90
C GLU A 140 19.80 3.99 -5.59
N ALA A 141 19.05 2.91 -5.32
CA ALA A 141 19.27 2.04 -4.17
C ALA A 141 20.66 1.37 -4.16
N GLU A 142 21.17 1.00 -5.34
CA GLU A 142 22.54 0.52 -5.54
C GLU A 142 23.57 1.61 -5.22
N GLU A 143 23.43 2.80 -5.82
CA GLU A 143 24.33 3.95 -5.61
C GLU A 143 24.36 4.40 -4.15
N MET A 144 23.21 4.35 -3.46
CA MET A 144 23.10 4.63 -2.02
C MET A 144 23.60 3.49 -1.13
N GLY A 145 23.89 2.31 -1.68
CA GLY A 145 24.39 1.15 -0.94
C GLY A 145 23.39 0.63 0.10
N PHE A 146 22.11 0.50 -0.26
CA PHE A 146 21.11 -0.06 0.66
C PHE A 146 21.47 -1.50 1.10
N LYS A 147 21.61 -1.69 2.41
CA LYS A 147 22.19 -2.89 3.05
C LYS A 147 21.37 -4.18 2.88
N ASP A 148 20.07 -4.06 2.66
CA ASP A 148 19.16 -5.18 2.42
C ASP A 148 19.29 -5.75 1.00
N GLU A 149 19.91 -5.00 0.09
CA GLU A 149 20.23 -5.42 -1.27
C GLU A 149 19.04 -5.91 -2.11
N HIS A 150 17.79 -5.49 -1.82
CA HIS A 150 16.62 -5.92 -2.62
C HIS A 150 16.75 -5.52 -4.10
N TRP A 151 17.47 -4.43 -4.40
CA TRP A 151 17.79 -4.01 -5.76
C TRP A 151 18.62 -5.03 -6.56
N LYS A 152 19.25 -6.03 -5.90
CA LYS A 152 19.95 -7.16 -6.55
C LYS A 152 19.03 -8.33 -6.90
N ILE A 153 17.80 -8.39 -6.35
CA ILE A 153 16.88 -9.50 -6.59
C ILE A 153 16.59 -9.61 -8.09
N ASN A 154 16.78 -10.82 -8.64
CA ASN A 154 16.52 -11.08 -10.04
C ASN A 154 15.02 -10.97 -10.33
N VAL A 155 14.63 -10.06 -11.22
CA VAL A 155 13.22 -9.83 -11.59
C VAL A 155 12.79 -10.86 -12.62
N THR A 156 11.86 -11.73 -12.22
CA THR A 156 11.25 -12.78 -13.04
C THR A 156 9.83 -12.46 -13.47
N ASP A 157 9.24 -11.39 -12.94
CA ASP A 157 7.91 -10.92 -13.31
C ASP A 157 7.75 -10.73 -14.85
N PRO A 158 6.81 -11.44 -15.50
CA PRO A 158 6.58 -11.35 -16.95
C PRO A 158 6.30 -9.92 -17.43
N ARG A 159 5.71 -9.07 -16.57
CA ARG A 159 5.40 -7.67 -16.89
C ARG A 159 6.64 -6.83 -17.19
N LYS A 160 7.84 -7.31 -16.84
CA LYS A 160 9.10 -6.69 -17.27
C LYS A 160 9.24 -6.69 -18.79
N PHE A 161 8.80 -7.75 -19.45
CA PHE A 161 9.04 -8.00 -20.89
C PHE A 161 7.86 -7.62 -21.79
N THR A 162 6.66 -7.49 -21.23
CA THR A 162 5.42 -7.09 -21.94
C THR A 162 5.09 -5.64 -21.69
#